data_AF-A0A0V1GQB8-F1
#
_entry.id   AF-A0A0V1GQB8-F1
#
_cell.length_a   1.000
_cell.length_b   1.000
_cell.length_c   1.000
_cell.angle_alpha   90.00
_cell.angle_beta   90.00
_cell.angle_gamma   90.00
#
_symmetry.space_group_name_H-M   'P 1'
#
loop_
_entity.id
_entity.type
_entity.pdbx_description
1 polymer ?
#
loop_
_entity_poly.entity_id
_entity_poly.type
_entity_poly.pdbx_seq_one_letter_code
_entity_poly.pdbx_strand_id
1 'polypeptide(L)'
;LAHLGGYSWPAAETVKGHMFLCVSFVEAHLNSVAKAIRYQEPYIYANNLPAALLSQHIELSNLATGVEIRITPFLEHAKFTTKAAQVAANIQAIGKHTKSFSDMYARVLKNKLAASIRIWAPSDARSKSICKGQYHLRKITSPMQFDGVPVSRESDSAKWALVEGKNTVCLTTNDYKVSEKQIPGAAVCLENANVYNAFSIAASNVEACTANPVWTRSAQAIDQGRGHAIFTTMASFIADHMNIKVLAYSDDPPNLPPRNEKSKAK
;
A
#
# COMPACT_ATOMS: atom_id res chain seq x y z
N LEU A 1 25.39 -10.60 -12.38
CA LEU A 1 25.78 -9.34 -11.71
C LEU A 1 26.36 -9.53 -10.30
N ALA A 2 25.95 -10.52 -9.48
CA ALA A 2 26.73 -10.86 -8.26
C ALA A 2 28.17 -11.33 -8.55
N HIS A 3 28.44 -11.71 -9.81
CA HIS A 3 29.76 -12.05 -10.35
C HIS A 3 30.51 -10.87 -11.00
N LEU A 4 29.93 -9.66 -11.07
CA LEU A 4 30.55 -8.47 -11.68
C LEU A 4 31.05 -7.45 -10.64
N GLY A 5 30.88 -7.72 -9.35
CA GLY A 5 31.34 -6.91 -8.22
C GLY A 5 30.65 -7.35 -6.93
N GLY A 6 31.37 -7.28 -5.80
CA GLY A 6 30.80 -7.57 -4.48
C GLY A 6 29.71 -6.56 -4.12
N TYR A 7 28.66 -7.00 -3.42
CA TYR A 7 27.68 -6.09 -2.83
C TYR A 7 28.40 -5.14 -1.85
N SER A 8 28.15 -3.84 -1.96
CA SER A 8 28.59 -2.83 -1.00
C SER A 8 27.39 -2.20 -0.32
N TRP A 9 27.44 -2.10 1.01
CA TRP A 9 26.41 -1.43 1.78
C TRP A 9 26.46 0.09 1.53
N PRO A 10 25.35 0.74 1.14
CA PRO A 10 25.36 2.18 0.92
C PRO A 10 25.65 2.96 2.20
N ALA A 11 26.67 3.82 2.18
CA ALA A 11 27.07 4.62 3.35
C ALA A 11 25.90 5.40 3.97
N ALA A 12 25.02 5.96 3.12
CA ALA A 12 23.84 6.72 3.54
C ALA A 12 22.78 5.89 4.31
N GLU A 13 22.78 4.57 4.16
CA GLU A 13 21.84 3.68 4.87
C GLU A 13 22.40 3.23 6.23
N THR A 14 23.70 3.41 6.50
CA THR A 14 24.36 3.00 7.76
C THR A 14 23.79 3.69 8.99
N VAL A 15 23.38 4.95 8.85
CA VAL A 15 22.86 5.75 9.98
C VAL A 15 21.38 5.54 10.24
N LYS A 16 20.70 4.70 9.45
CA LYS A 16 19.26 4.48 9.54
C LYS A 16 18.93 3.16 10.20
N GLY A 17 17.77 3.12 10.86
CA GLY A 17 17.14 1.87 11.28
C GLY A 17 16.76 1.02 10.07
N HIS A 18 16.96 -0.30 10.20
CA HIS A 18 16.57 -1.30 9.21
C HIS A 18 15.97 -2.50 9.90
N MET A 19 15.16 -3.25 9.16
CA MET A 19 14.60 -4.50 9.65
C MET A 19 14.64 -5.55 8.56
N PHE A 20 14.97 -6.78 8.96
CA PHE A 20 15.02 -7.95 8.09
C PHE A 20 14.17 -9.06 8.70
N LEU A 21 13.51 -9.83 7.83
CA LEU A 21 12.77 -11.02 8.21
C LEU A 21 13.19 -12.15 7.28
N CYS A 22 13.66 -13.25 7.87
CA CYS A 22 13.91 -14.50 7.15
C CYS A 22 12.80 -15.49 7.50
N VAL A 23 12.21 -16.11 6.48
CA VAL A 23 11.11 -17.07 6.65
C VAL A 23 11.50 -18.39 6.01
N SER A 24 11.50 -19.47 6.81
CA SER A 24 11.61 -20.84 6.29
C SER A 24 10.23 -21.43 6.08
N PHE A 25 9.97 -22.02 4.93
CA PHE A 25 8.72 -22.68 4.57
C PHE A 25 9.00 -23.92 3.71
N VAL A 26 8.02 -24.82 3.59
CA VAL A 26 8.15 -26.02 2.77
C VAL A 26 7.89 -25.71 1.29
N GLU A 27 8.44 -26.54 0.40
CA GLU A 27 8.36 -26.35 -1.06
C GLU A 27 6.92 -26.20 -1.59
N ALA A 28 5.93 -26.82 -0.94
CA ALA A 28 4.52 -26.68 -1.30
C ALA A 28 4.02 -25.22 -1.30
N HIS A 29 4.69 -24.29 -0.59
CA HIS A 29 4.33 -22.88 -0.56
C HIS A 29 5.10 -22.03 -1.60
N LEU A 30 6.06 -22.60 -2.31
CA LEU A 30 6.99 -21.88 -3.18
C LEU A 30 6.29 -21.11 -4.30
N ASN A 31 5.35 -21.74 -5.01
CA ASN A 31 4.59 -21.06 -6.07
C ASN A 31 3.73 -19.91 -5.53
N SER A 32 3.07 -20.08 -4.39
CA SER A 32 2.25 -19.03 -3.78
C SER A 32 3.09 -17.82 -3.33
N VAL A 33 4.27 -18.09 -2.74
CA VAL A 33 5.22 -17.05 -2.36
C VAL A 33 5.79 -16.36 -3.59
N ALA A 34 6.21 -17.11 -4.60
CA ALA A 34 6.72 -16.57 -5.86
C ALA A 34 5.68 -15.66 -6.53
N LYS A 35 4.41 -16.08 -6.57
CA LYS A 35 3.32 -15.25 -7.09
C LYS A 35 3.17 -13.96 -6.30
N ALA A 36 3.16 -14.01 -4.96
CA ALA A 36 3.11 -12.79 -4.14
C ALA A 36 4.31 -11.85 -4.39
N ILE A 37 5.49 -12.39 -4.69
CA ILE A 37 6.68 -11.61 -5.06
C ILE A 37 6.52 -11.00 -6.47
N ARG A 38 6.01 -11.72 -7.46
CA ARG A 38 5.77 -11.19 -8.82
C ARG A 38 4.91 -9.93 -8.81
N TYR A 39 3.91 -9.88 -7.94
CA TYR A 39 3.03 -8.72 -7.80
C TYR A 39 3.72 -7.47 -7.26
N GLN A 40 4.96 -7.58 -6.76
CA GLN A 40 5.78 -6.45 -6.33
C GLN A 40 6.58 -5.82 -7.48
N GLU A 41 6.48 -6.39 -8.69
CA GLU A 41 7.26 -5.99 -9.88
C GLU A 41 8.78 -5.90 -9.61
N PRO A 42 9.41 -6.91 -8.98
CA PRO A 42 10.82 -6.84 -8.63
C PRO A 42 11.71 -7.02 -9.86
N TYR A 43 12.87 -6.37 -9.82
CA TYR A 43 13.93 -6.62 -10.79
C TYR A 43 14.86 -7.76 -10.31
N ILE A 44 14.82 -8.90 -11.00
CA ILE A 44 15.67 -10.06 -10.68
C ILE A 44 17.02 -9.92 -11.38
N TYR A 45 18.04 -9.51 -10.62
CA TYR A 45 19.39 -9.24 -11.15
C TYR A 45 20.34 -10.46 -11.13
N ALA A 46 19.98 -11.51 -10.39
CA ALA A 46 20.70 -12.78 -10.31
C ALA A 46 19.75 -13.90 -9.90
N ASN A 47 19.94 -15.08 -10.51
CA ASN A 47 19.18 -16.28 -10.22
C ASN A 47 20.11 -17.49 -10.39
N ASN A 48 20.07 -18.44 -9.44
CA ASN A 48 20.78 -19.72 -9.53
C ASN A 48 19.84 -20.90 -9.20
N LEU A 49 18.56 -20.75 -9.51
CA LEU A 49 17.56 -21.80 -9.28
C LEU A 49 17.75 -22.95 -10.29
N PRO A 50 17.72 -24.23 -9.85
CA PRO A 50 17.87 -25.37 -10.75
C PRO A 50 16.73 -25.44 -11.77
N ALA A 51 17.05 -25.88 -13.00
CA ALA A 51 16.05 -26.05 -14.06
C ALA A 51 14.91 -27.02 -13.66
N ALA A 52 15.23 -28.07 -12.90
CA ALA A 52 14.25 -29.03 -12.38
C ALA A 52 13.24 -28.38 -11.41
N LEU A 53 13.66 -27.38 -10.64
CA LEU A 53 12.76 -26.64 -9.76
C LEU A 53 11.88 -25.68 -10.56
N LEU A 54 12.45 -24.98 -11.54
CA LEU A 54 11.71 -24.04 -12.39
C LEU A 54 10.67 -24.74 -13.27
N SER A 55 10.93 -25.97 -13.73
CA SER A 55 9.96 -26.74 -14.53
C SER A 55 8.77 -27.25 -13.71
N GLN A 56 8.94 -27.43 -12.39
CA GLN A 56 7.88 -27.85 -11.48
C GLN A 56 7.07 -26.67 -10.93
N HIS A 57 7.65 -25.47 -10.89
CA HIS A 57 7.07 -24.29 -10.23
C HIS A 57 6.88 -23.12 -11.21
N ILE A 58 5.72 -23.08 -11.87
CA ILE A 58 5.44 -22.09 -12.93
C ILE A 58 5.50 -20.64 -12.44
N GLU A 59 5.04 -20.35 -11.22
CA GLU A 59 5.08 -18.99 -10.67
C GLU A 59 6.51 -18.57 -10.33
N LEU A 60 7.34 -19.52 -9.88
CA LEU A 60 8.76 -19.28 -9.66
C LEU A 60 9.51 -19.07 -10.98
N SER A 61 9.21 -19.86 -12.01
CA SER A 61 9.75 -19.69 -13.35
C SER A 61 9.39 -18.32 -13.92
N ASN A 62 8.12 -17.93 -13.83
CA ASN A 62 7.62 -16.63 -14.25
C ASN A 62 8.30 -15.47 -13.50
N LEU A 63 8.55 -15.62 -12.19
CA LEU A 63 9.31 -14.64 -11.41
C LEU A 63 10.76 -14.54 -11.92
N ALA A 64 11.45 -15.67 -12.05
CA ALA A 64 12.85 -15.73 -12.47
C ALA A 64 13.08 -15.19 -13.89
N THR A 65 12.07 -15.30 -14.77
CA THR A 65 12.10 -14.86 -16.17
C THR A 65 11.44 -13.51 -16.41
N GLY A 66 10.90 -12.86 -15.37
CA GLY A 66 10.33 -11.52 -15.48
C GLY A 66 8.97 -11.44 -16.20
N VAL A 67 8.17 -12.51 -16.18
CA VAL A 67 6.84 -12.51 -16.79
C VAL A 67 5.89 -11.59 -16.02
N GLU A 68 5.44 -10.54 -16.70
CA GLU A 68 4.56 -9.50 -16.16
C GLU A 68 3.19 -10.03 -15.70
N ILE A 69 2.63 -9.39 -14.67
CA ILE A 69 1.24 -9.59 -14.26
C ILE A 69 0.33 -8.70 -15.11
N ARG A 70 -0.59 -9.33 -15.85
CA ARG A 70 -1.54 -8.64 -16.74
C ARG A 70 -3.01 -8.84 -16.39
N ILE A 71 -3.28 -9.73 -15.44
CA ILE A 71 -4.64 -10.11 -15.05
C ILE A 71 -5.03 -9.51 -13.69
N THR A 72 -6.31 -9.20 -13.55
CA THR A 72 -6.91 -8.79 -12.29
C THR A 72 -7.25 -10.03 -11.42
N PRO A 73 -7.30 -9.88 -10.08
CA PRO A 73 -7.03 -8.66 -9.31
C PRO A 73 -5.53 -8.36 -9.26
N PHE A 74 -5.16 -7.06 -9.33
CA PHE A 74 -3.77 -6.56 -9.22
C PHE A 74 -3.20 -6.59 -7.78
N LEU A 75 -3.67 -7.55 -6.99
CA LEU A 75 -3.31 -7.74 -5.59
C LEU A 75 -3.30 -9.24 -5.28
N GLU A 76 -2.19 -9.75 -4.77
CA GLU A 76 -2.02 -11.14 -4.36
C GLU A 76 -1.94 -11.26 -2.85
N HIS A 77 -2.48 -12.33 -2.29
CA HIS A 77 -2.48 -12.59 -0.84
C HIS A 77 -2.33 -14.08 -0.60
N ALA A 78 -1.09 -14.50 -0.37
CA ALA A 78 -0.75 -15.87 0.02
C ALA A 78 -0.77 -16.00 1.55
N LYS A 79 -1.29 -17.13 2.04
CA LYS A 79 -1.24 -17.51 3.46
C LYS A 79 -0.58 -18.86 3.59
N PHE A 80 0.36 -18.99 4.50
CA PHE A 80 1.08 -20.23 4.74
C PHE A 80 1.66 -20.25 6.15
N THR A 81 2.23 -21.38 6.55
CA THR A 81 2.91 -21.53 7.84
C THR A 81 4.40 -21.69 7.64
N THR A 82 5.17 -21.27 8.64
CA THR A 82 6.60 -21.53 8.66
C THR A 82 6.87 -23.03 8.78
N LYS A 83 8.00 -23.49 8.25
CA LYS A 83 8.51 -24.83 8.54
C LYS A 83 8.77 -24.94 10.04
N ALA A 84 8.05 -25.82 10.72
CA ALA A 84 8.17 -25.98 12.18
C ALA A 84 9.34 -26.91 12.55
N ALA A 85 10.15 -26.48 13.51
CA ALA A 85 10.97 -27.39 14.33
C ALA A 85 10.27 -27.72 15.67
N GLN A 86 9.45 -26.80 16.19
CA GLN A 86 8.63 -26.99 17.40
C GLN A 86 7.24 -26.35 17.25
N VAL A 87 7.17 -25.05 16.93
CA VAL A 87 5.90 -24.31 16.73
C VAL A 87 5.94 -23.61 15.37
N ALA A 88 4.87 -23.74 14.60
CA ALA A 88 4.69 -23.00 13.34
C ALA A 88 4.11 -21.61 13.60
N ALA A 89 4.56 -20.61 12.85
CA ALA A 89 3.93 -19.29 12.83
C ALA A 89 3.12 -19.11 11.53
N ASN A 90 1.98 -18.44 11.62
CA ASN A 90 1.20 -18.06 10.44
C ASN A 90 1.86 -16.86 9.75
N ILE A 91 2.00 -16.97 8.44
CA ILE A 91 2.53 -15.93 7.56
C ILE A 91 1.47 -15.55 6.53
N GLN A 92 1.32 -14.25 6.30
CA GLN A 92 0.55 -13.71 5.18
C GLN A 92 1.49 -12.88 4.31
N ALA A 93 1.72 -13.30 3.08
CA ALA A 93 2.50 -12.57 2.09
C ALA A 93 1.56 -11.89 1.10
N ILE A 94 1.70 -10.57 0.96
CA ILE A 94 0.83 -9.73 0.15
C ILE A 94 1.69 -9.02 -0.89
N GLY A 95 1.30 -9.13 -2.15
CA GLY A 95 1.92 -8.44 -3.27
C GLY A 95 0.96 -7.42 -3.87
N LYS A 96 1.36 -6.17 -3.97
CA LYS A 96 0.60 -5.05 -4.51
C LYS A 96 1.24 -4.55 -5.80
N HIS A 97 0.53 -4.71 -6.90
CA HIS A 97 1.01 -4.29 -8.22
C HIS A 97 0.71 -2.80 -8.47
N THR A 98 1.48 -2.12 -9.31
CA THR A 98 1.31 -0.71 -9.70
C THR A 98 -0.12 -0.40 -10.15
N LYS A 99 -0.68 -1.29 -10.97
CA LYS A 99 -2.05 -1.19 -11.53
C LYS A 99 -3.16 -1.39 -10.49
N SER A 100 -2.85 -1.68 -9.22
CA SER A 100 -3.85 -1.76 -8.14
C SER A 100 -4.36 -0.40 -7.68
N PHE A 101 -3.58 0.67 -7.89
CA PHE A 101 -3.85 2.02 -7.38
C PHE A 101 -4.22 2.05 -5.88
N SER A 102 -3.76 1.05 -5.13
CA SER A 102 -4.23 0.79 -3.78
C SER A 102 -3.25 1.32 -2.74
N ASP A 103 -3.79 1.87 -1.66
CA ASP A 103 -3.02 2.24 -0.47
C ASP A 103 -2.68 0.97 0.32
N MET A 104 -1.38 0.72 0.56
CA MET A 104 -0.91 -0.49 1.24
C MET A 104 -1.51 -0.62 2.65
N TYR A 105 -1.73 0.47 3.37
CA TYR A 105 -2.19 0.41 4.75
C TYR A 105 -3.71 0.42 4.82
N ALA A 106 -4.34 1.47 4.28
CA ALA A 106 -5.76 1.74 4.42
C ALA A 106 -6.65 0.80 3.57
N ARG A 107 -6.17 0.39 2.39
CA ARG A 107 -6.96 -0.43 1.46
C ARG A 107 -6.52 -1.89 1.43
N VAL A 108 -5.23 -2.15 1.57
CA VAL A 108 -4.70 -3.52 1.56
C VAL A 108 -4.69 -4.09 2.98
N LEU A 109 -3.75 -3.69 3.85
CA LEU A 109 -3.58 -4.29 5.17
C LEU A 109 -4.84 -4.21 6.04
N LYS A 110 -5.38 -3.01 6.27
CA LYS A 110 -6.55 -2.81 7.15
C LYS A 110 -7.77 -3.63 6.71
N ASN A 111 -8.05 -3.68 5.41
CA ASN A 111 -9.25 -4.34 4.89
C ASN A 111 -9.03 -5.85 4.71
N LYS A 112 -7.88 -6.28 4.16
CA LYS A 112 -7.59 -7.72 3.96
C LYS A 112 -7.41 -8.45 5.29
N LEU A 113 -6.87 -7.75 6.29
CA LEU A 113 -6.74 -8.29 7.63
C LEU A 113 -7.96 -8.01 8.49
N ALA A 114 -8.93 -7.22 8.03
CA ALA A 114 -10.16 -6.88 8.76
C ALA A 114 -9.86 -6.55 10.24
N ALA A 115 -8.98 -5.57 10.45
CA ALA A 115 -8.48 -5.20 11.77
C ALA A 115 -8.02 -3.74 11.79
N SER A 116 -8.08 -3.13 12.97
CA SER A 116 -7.43 -1.85 13.21
C SER A 116 -5.91 -2.01 13.16
N ILE A 117 -5.21 -1.02 12.61
CA ILE A 117 -3.75 -1.05 12.47
C ILE A 117 -3.10 0.21 13.04
N ARG A 118 -1.93 0.02 13.67
CA ARG A 118 -0.99 1.10 13.99
C ARG A 118 0.19 1.03 13.02
N ILE A 119 0.61 2.14 12.43
CA ILE A 119 1.59 2.13 11.33
C ILE A 119 2.82 2.98 11.64
N TRP A 120 3.98 2.46 11.22
CA TRP A 120 5.27 3.15 11.25
C TRP A 120 5.83 3.17 9.82
N ALA A 121 5.73 4.32 9.16
CA ALA A 121 6.29 4.56 7.83
C ALA A 121 6.36 6.07 7.57
N PRO A 122 7.29 6.55 6.71
CA PRO A 122 7.25 7.92 6.20
C PRO A 122 5.88 8.25 5.61
N SER A 123 5.34 9.44 5.91
CA SER A 123 4.00 9.85 5.49
C SER A 123 3.97 11.27 4.97
N ASP A 124 3.11 11.56 4.00
CA ASP A 124 2.86 12.94 3.55
C ASP A 124 1.78 13.63 4.40
N ALA A 125 1.63 14.94 4.24
CA ALA A 125 0.66 15.73 4.99
C ALA A 125 -0.81 15.34 4.70
N ARG A 126 -1.10 14.69 3.56
CA ARG A 126 -2.44 14.27 3.16
C ARG A 126 -2.82 12.91 3.75
N SER A 127 -1.83 12.06 4.03
CA SER A 127 -1.99 10.76 4.65
C SER A 127 -2.19 10.86 6.16
N LYS A 128 -3.43 11.08 6.59
CA LYS A 128 -3.83 11.20 8.00
C LYS A 128 -4.26 9.85 8.61
N SER A 129 -4.21 9.74 9.93
CA SER A 129 -4.90 8.68 10.67
C SER A 129 -6.40 8.63 10.32
N ILE A 130 -6.94 7.42 10.18
CA ILE A 130 -8.34 7.15 9.83
C ILE A 130 -9.02 6.49 11.03
N CYS A 131 -9.89 7.22 11.72
CA CYS A 131 -10.54 6.76 12.95
C CYS A 131 -12.07 6.69 12.82
N LYS A 132 -12.53 6.46 11.59
CA LYS A 132 -13.94 6.27 11.27
C LYS A 132 -14.18 4.85 10.76
N GLY A 133 -15.39 4.35 11.00
CA GLY A 133 -15.80 3.00 10.62
C GLY A 133 -15.31 1.95 11.62
N GLN A 134 -15.50 0.67 11.26
CA GLN A 134 -15.21 -0.46 12.15
C GLN A 134 -13.72 -0.62 12.48
N TYR A 135 -12.84 -0.39 11.49
CA TYR A 135 -11.40 -0.56 11.64
C TYR A 135 -10.64 0.75 11.43
N HIS A 136 -9.77 1.06 12.37
CA HIS A 136 -8.97 2.28 12.39
C HIS A 136 -7.59 2.07 11.75
N LEU A 137 -7.01 3.12 11.19
CA LEU A 137 -5.60 3.21 10.84
C LEU A 137 -5.03 4.38 11.62
N ARG A 138 -4.05 4.14 12.48
CA ARG A 138 -3.44 5.18 13.32
C ARG A 138 -1.95 5.23 13.09
N LYS A 139 -1.43 6.42 12.83
CA LYS A 139 0.02 6.62 12.77
C LYS A 139 0.61 6.55 14.16
N ILE A 140 1.73 5.88 14.31
CA ILE A 140 2.51 5.88 15.56
C ILE A 140 3.17 7.27 15.73
N THR A 141 3.25 7.77 16.95
CA THR A 141 3.93 9.05 17.23
C THR A 141 5.44 8.88 17.06
N SER A 142 6.10 9.85 16.41
CA SER A 142 7.56 9.93 16.32
C SER A 142 8.09 10.91 17.37
N PRO A 143 9.16 10.60 18.11
CA PRO A 143 9.90 9.33 18.10
C PRO A 143 9.17 8.19 18.85
N MET A 144 9.46 6.95 18.48
CA MET A 144 9.11 5.75 19.23
C MET A 144 10.26 5.33 20.16
N GLN A 145 10.03 4.42 21.11
CA GLN A 145 11.05 3.95 22.06
C GLN A 145 11.38 2.49 21.80
N PHE A 146 12.52 2.19 21.17
CA PHE A 146 12.93 0.82 20.92
C PHE A 146 14.07 0.45 21.87
N ASP A 147 13.83 -0.46 22.80
CA ASP A 147 14.80 -0.88 23.83
C ASP A 147 15.45 0.32 24.58
N GLY A 148 14.62 1.31 24.93
CA GLY A 148 15.06 2.54 25.61
C GLY A 148 15.75 3.57 24.71
N VAL A 149 15.93 3.28 23.42
CA VAL A 149 16.50 4.22 22.44
C VAL A 149 15.38 4.93 21.67
N PRO A 150 15.36 6.27 21.64
CA PRO A 150 14.42 7.01 20.82
C PRO A 150 14.75 6.84 19.33
N VAL A 151 13.78 6.39 18.55
CA VAL A 151 13.89 6.25 17.09
C VAL A 151 12.91 7.20 16.42
N SER A 152 13.42 8.19 15.69
CA SER A 152 12.63 9.05 14.83
C SER A 152 12.30 8.37 13.51
N ARG A 153 11.11 8.65 12.99
CA ARG A 153 10.63 8.14 11.70
C ARG A 153 11.56 8.51 10.54
N GLU A 154 12.20 9.66 10.60
CA GLU A 154 13.10 10.19 9.58
C GLU A 154 14.46 9.47 9.57
N SER A 155 14.78 8.78 10.67
CA SER A 155 16.03 8.04 10.87
C SER A 155 15.82 6.53 10.74
N ASP A 156 14.68 6.08 10.24
CA ASP A 156 14.33 4.66 10.12
C ASP A 156 13.81 4.35 8.71
N SER A 157 14.51 3.46 8.01
CA SER A 157 14.13 2.97 6.68
C SER A 157 13.09 1.84 6.77
N ALA A 158 12.89 1.23 7.94
CA ALA A 158 11.92 0.17 8.15
C ALA A 158 10.48 0.70 8.12
N LYS A 159 9.59 -0.09 7.53
CA LYS A 159 8.17 0.24 7.39
C LYS A 159 7.36 -0.94 7.87
N TRP A 160 6.44 -0.70 8.79
CA TRP A 160 5.69 -1.79 9.41
C TRP A 160 4.36 -1.35 9.99
N ALA A 161 3.51 -2.33 10.28
CA ALA A 161 2.21 -2.14 10.90
C ALA A 161 1.93 -3.21 11.97
N LEU A 162 1.40 -2.77 13.12
CA LEU A 162 0.80 -3.64 14.12
C LEU A 162 -0.67 -3.85 13.78
N VAL A 163 -1.11 -5.11 13.80
CA VAL A 163 -2.49 -5.50 13.54
C VAL A 163 -3.16 -5.82 14.88
N GLU A 164 -4.05 -4.94 15.31
CA GLU A 164 -4.62 -4.98 16.65
C GLU A 164 -5.61 -6.14 16.81
N GLY A 165 -5.52 -6.84 17.95
CA GLY A 165 -6.34 -8.02 18.25
C GLY A 165 -5.96 -9.28 17.49
N LYS A 166 -4.83 -9.29 16.76
CA LYS A 166 -4.39 -10.43 15.93
C LYS A 166 -2.97 -10.93 16.19
N ASN A 167 -2.28 -10.40 17.21
CA ASN A 167 -0.88 -10.76 17.50
C ASN A 167 0.04 -10.70 16.25
N THR A 168 -0.24 -9.80 15.31
CA THR A 168 0.38 -9.80 13.99
C THR A 168 1.15 -8.52 13.74
N VAL A 169 2.39 -8.66 13.26
CA VAL A 169 3.23 -7.56 12.78
C VAL A 169 3.43 -7.73 11.27
N CYS A 170 3.17 -6.70 10.49
CA CYS A 170 3.40 -6.67 9.05
C CYS A 170 4.58 -5.79 8.71
N LEU A 171 5.59 -6.33 8.03
CA LEU A 171 6.68 -5.56 7.43
C LEU A 171 6.25 -5.19 6.02
N THR A 172 6.52 -3.95 5.59
CA THR A 172 6.08 -3.45 4.27
C THR A 172 7.22 -2.77 3.53
N THR A 173 7.05 -2.57 2.22
CA THR A 173 7.99 -1.80 1.41
C THR A 173 7.50 -0.38 1.10
N ASN A 174 6.20 -0.12 1.22
CA ASN A 174 5.58 1.16 0.83
C ASN A 174 5.57 2.18 1.96
N ASP A 175 5.86 3.42 1.62
CA ASP A 175 5.57 4.56 2.49
C ASP A 175 4.06 4.77 2.64
N TYR A 176 3.63 5.56 3.62
CA TYR A 176 2.25 5.99 3.77
C TYR A 176 2.01 7.34 3.06
N LYS A 177 2.17 7.37 1.74
CA LYS A 177 2.02 8.58 0.91
C LYS A 177 0.98 8.38 -0.19
N VAL A 178 0.37 9.45 -0.67
CA VAL A 178 -0.63 9.38 -1.74
C VAL A 178 -0.03 8.83 -3.04
N SER A 179 1.23 9.16 -3.34
CA SER A 179 1.96 8.67 -4.51
C SER A 179 2.18 7.16 -4.49
N GLU A 180 2.29 6.55 -3.30
CA GLU A 180 2.56 5.11 -3.13
C GLU A 180 1.42 4.22 -3.61
N LYS A 181 0.24 4.79 -3.90
CA LYS A 181 -0.86 4.05 -4.54
C LYS A 181 -0.45 3.48 -5.89
N GLN A 182 0.39 4.20 -6.63
CA GLN A 182 0.90 3.83 -7.96
C GLN A 182 2.27 3.15 -7.92
N ILE A 183 2.85 2.97 -6.74
CA ILE A 183 4.14 2.27 -6.58
C ILE A 183 3.82 0.83 -6.19
N PRO A 184 4.45 -0.20 -6.77
CA PRO A 184 4.22 -1.56 -6.33
C PRO A 184 4.79 -1.76 -4.92
N GLY A 185 4.44 -2.86 -4.27
CA GLY A 185 5.08 -3.18 -3.00
C GLY A 185 4.53 -4.41 -2.32
N ALA A 186 5.05 -4.65 -1.13
CA ALA A 186 4.86 -5.89 -0.42
C ALA A 186 4.40 -5.64 1.01
N ALA A 187 3.74 -6.65 1.57
CA ALA A 187 3.73 -6.84 3.01
C ALA A 187 3.92 -8.31 3.38
N VAL A 188 4.72 -8.57 4.42
CA VAL A 188 4.82 -9.89 5.05
C VAL A 188 4.37 -9.74 6.49
N CYS A 189 3.27 -10.40 6.83
CA CYS A 189 2.67 -10.36 8.15
C CYS A 189 2.96 -11.66 8.91
N LEU A 190 3.57 -11.54 10.08
CA LEU A 190 3.89 -12.62 10.99
C LEU A 190 2.94 -12.58 12.19
N GLU A 191 2.23 -13.67 12.43
CA GLU A 191 1.46 -13.88 13.66
C GLU A 191 2.36 -14.48 14.74
N ASN A 192 2.75 -13.65 15.71
CA ASN A 192 3.54 -14.05 16.86
C ASN A 192 3.33 -13.06 18.02
N ALA A 193 2.82 -13.55 19.14
CA ALA A 193 2.49 -12.71 20.31
C ALA A 193 3.72 -12.00 20.90
N ASN A 194 4.87 -12.66 20.98
CA ASN A 194 6.08 -12.07 21.57
C ASN A 194 6.62 -10.92 20.71
N VAL A 195 6.69 -11.14 19.39
CA VAL A 195 7.10 -10.09 18.44
C VAL A 195 6.09 -8.94 18.45
N TYR A 196 4.79 -9.25 18.41
CA TYR A 196 3.74 -8.23 18.50
C TYR A 196 3.87 -7.38 19.78
N ASN A 197 4.08 -8.01 20.93
CA ASN A 197 4.22 -7.31 22.21
C ASN A 197 5.44 -6.40 22.24
N ALA A 198 6.59 -6.86 21.74
CA ALA A 198 7.80 -6.04 21.65
C ALA A 198 7.57 -4.75 20.82
N PHE A 199 6.95 -4.88 19.65
CA PHE A 199 6.62 -3.74 18.79
C PHE A 199 5.54 -2.84 19.42
N SER A 200 4.56 -3.44 20.09
CA SER A 200 3.47 -2.71 20.73
C SER A 200 3.96 -1.84 21.90
N ILE A 201 4.93 -2.34 22.68
CA ILE A 201 5.61 -1.58 23.75
C ILE A 201 6.37 -0.41 23.14
N ALA A 202 7.13 -0.66 22.07
CA ALA A 202 7.94 0.37 21.45
C ALA A 202 7.11 1.53 20.85
N ALA A 203 5.95 1.18 20.29
CA ALA A 203 5.04 2.10 19.60
C ALA A 203 3.73 2.35 20.37
N SER A 204 3.85 2.60 21.67
CA SER A 204 2.71 2.81 22.57
C SER A 204 1.86 4.03 22.21
N ASN A 205 2.48 5.11 21.73
CA ASN A 205 1.81 6.37 21.41
C ASN A 205 1.40 6.45 19.93
N VAL A 206 0.21 7.00 19.69
CA VAL A 206 -0.33 7.23 18.34
C VAL A 206 -0.74 8.68 18.14
N GLU A 207 -0.61 9.15 16.91
CA GLU A 207 -1.08 10.48 16.52
C GLU A 207 -2.61 10.56 16.67
N ALA A 208 -3.07 11.67 17.26
CA ALA A 208 -4.49 11.94 17.40
C ALA A 208 -5.19 11.99 16.03
N CYS A 209 -6.42 11.52 16.01
CA CYS A 209 -7.28 11.63 14.83
C CYS A 209 -7.75 13.08 14.75
N THR A 210 -7.16 13.89 13.88
CA THR A 210 -7.69 15.23 13.62
C THR A 210 -9.09 15.09 13.03
N ALA A 211 -10.05 15.87 13.52
CA ALA A 211 -11.37 15.95 12.89
C ALA A 211 -11.17 16.29 11.41
N ASN A 212 -11.83 15.54 10.51
CA ASN A 212 -11.89 15.96 9.11
C ASN A 212 -12.44 17.39 9.08
N PRO A 213 -11.98 18.25 8.16
CA PRO A 213 -12.71 19.48 7.88
C PRO A 213 -14.15 19.07 7.59
N VAL A 214 -15.07 19.57 8.42
CA VAL A 214 -16.49 19.39 8.20
C VAL A 214 -16.78 20.12 6.91
N TRP A 215 -17.27 19.41 5.89
CA TRP A 215 -17.76 20.05 4.68
C TRP A 215 -18.85 21.05 5.10
N THR A 216 -18.54 22.33 5.03
CA THR A 216 -19.52 23.38 5.23
C THR A 216 -20.32 23.54 3.95
N ARG A 217 -21.53 24.08 4.06
CA ARG A 217 -22.25 24.55 2.86
C ARG A 217 -21.33 25.51 2.10
N SER A 218 -21.35 25.46 0.77
CA SER A 218 -20.72 26.50 -0.05
C SER A 218 -21.16 27.87 0.47
N ALA A 219 -20.25 28.85 0.47
CA ALA A 219 -20.56 30.19 0.95
C ALA A 219 -21.77 30.83 0.24
N GLN A 220 -22.02 30.39 -1.00
CA GLN A 220 -23.16 30.79 -1.84
C GLN A 220 -23.65 29.59 -2.65
N ALA A 221 -24.86 29.68 -3.18
CA ALA A 221 -25.41 28.67 -4.08
C ALA A 221 -24.64 28.64 -5.42
N ILE A 222 -24.68 27.48 -6.09
CA ILE A 222 -23.89 27.21 -7.31
C ILE A 222 -24.26 28.14 -8.49
N ASP A 223 -25.46 28.70 -8.47
CA ASP A 223 -26.02 29.60 -9.47
C ASP A 223 -25.68 31.09 -9.24
N GLN A 224 -25.06 31.45 -8.11
CA GLN A 224 -24.83 32.86 -7.70
C GLN A 224 -23.56 33.53 -8.27
N GLY A 225 -23.05 33.09 -9.43
CA GLY A 225 -21.97 33.80 -10.15
C GLY A 225 -20.53 33.55 -9.65
N ARG A 226 -19.63 34.50 -9.96
CA ARG A 226 -18.16 34.36 -9.83
C ARG A 226 -17.73 34.14 -8.38
N GLY A 227 -16.97 33.06 -8.14
CA GLY A 227 -16.41 32.71 -6.82
C GLY A 227 -16.55 31.22 -6.48
N HIS A 228 -17.51 30.53 -7.11
CA HIS A 228 -17.64 29.09 -6.97
C HIS A 228 -16.60 28.35 -7.85
N ALA A 229 -15.96 27.31 -7.31
CA ALA A 229 -14.91 26.56 -8.02
C ALA A 229 -15.37 26.00 -9.38
N ILE A 230 -16.65 25.63 -9.49
CA ILE A 230 -17.27 25.16 -10.73
C ILE A 230 -17.29 26.26 -11.79
N PHE A 231 -17.73 27.47 -11.44
CA PHE A 231 -17.77 28.60 -12.38
C PHE A 231 -16.36 29.01 -12.82
N THR A 232 -15.41 29.08 -11.88
CA THR A 232 -14.00 29.38 -12.19
C THR A 232 -13.41 28.35 -13.15
N THR A 233 -13.71 27.06 -12.94
CA THR A 233 -13.23 25.98 -13.82
C THR A 233 -13.89 26.06 -15.21
N MET A 234 -15.20 26.33 -15.26
CA MET A 234 -15.97 26.38 -16.51
C MET A 234 -15.76 27.67 -17.31
N ALA A 235 -15.34 28.78 -16.67
CA ALA A 235 -15.18 30.08 -17.32
C ALA A 235 -14.25 30.02 -18.54
N SER A 236 -13.16 29.25 -18.46
CA SER A 236 -12.22 29.04 -19.57
C SER A 236 -12.75 28.14 -20.68
N PHE A 237 -13.84 27.41 -20.46
CA PHE A 237 -14.49 26.55 -21.46
C PHE A 237 -15.68 27.21 -22.15
N ILE A 238 -16.32 28.19 -21.50
CA ILE A 238 -17.49 28.91 -22.02
C ILE A 238 -17.08 30.19 -22.77
N ALA A 239 -15.91 30.75 -22.48
CA ALA A 239 -15.38 31.88 -23.23
C ALA A 239 -15.06 31.45 -24.68
N ASP A 240 -15.45 32.28 -25.65
CA ASP A 240 -15.25 32.01 -27.08
C ASP A 240 -13.76 32.10 -27.45
N HIS A 241 -13.05 30.98 -27.30
CA HIS A 241 -11.66 30.85 -27.67
C HIS A 241 -11.54 29.87 -28.84
N MET A 242 -10.95 30.33 -29.95
CA MET A 242 -10.83 29.57 -31.22
C MET A 242 -10.09 28.23 -31.13
N ASN A 243 -9.48 27.89 -29.99
CA ASN A 243 -8.65 26.69 -29.79
C ASN A 243 -9.17 25.72 -28.72
N ILE A 244 -10.38 25.92 -28.18
CA ILE A 244 -10.96 25.01 -27.17
C ILE A 244 -11.43 23.71 -27.82
N LYS A 245 -11.08 22.57 -27.20
CA LYS A 245 -11.59 21.23 -27.55
C LYS A 245 -12.32 20.66 -26.34
N VAL A 246 -13.64 20.54 -26.42
CA VAL A 246 -14.50 20.06 -25.32
C VAL A 246 -15.41 18.96 -25.83
N LEU A 247 -15.57 17.91 -25.01
CA LEU A 247 -16.61 16.91 -25.17
C LEU A 247 -17.56 17.03 -23.97
N ALA A 248 -18.81 17.42 -24.23
CA ALA A 248 -19.88 17.41 -23.24
C ALA A 248 -20.85 16.27 -23.56
N TYR A 249 -21.25 15.51 -22.55
CA TYR A 249 -22.18 14.40 -22.68
C TYR A 249 -23.13 14.42 -21.49
N SER A 250 -24.41 14.20 -21.73
CA SER A 250 -25.44 14.06 -20.70
C SER A 250 -26.52 13.15 -21.28
N ASP A 251 -27.03 12.23 -20.47
CA ASP A 251 -28.19 11.42 -20.85
C ASP A 251 -29.47 12.30 -20.94
N ASP A 252 -29.49 13.39 -20.15
CA ASP A 252 -30.50 14.46 -20.13
C ASP A 252 -29.83 15.80 -20.53
N PRO A 253 -29.52 16.01 -21.82
CA PRO A 253 -28.84 17.22 -22.27
C PRO A 253 -29.80 18.43 -22.25
N PRO A 254 -29.31 19.61 -21.81
CA PRO A 254 -30.14 20.81 -21.79
C PRO A 254 -30.60 21.16 -23.20
N ASN A 255 -31.88 21.53 -23.33
CA ASN A 255 -32.52 21.97 -24.59
C ASN A 255 -32.57 20.91 -25.70
N LEU A 256 -32.42 19.62 -25.36
CA LEU A 256 -32.62 18.51 -26.28
C LEU A 256 -33.66 17.53 -25.70
N PRO A 257 -34.43 16.83 -26.54
CA PRO A 257 -35.39 15.86 -26.05
C PRO A 257 -34.68 14.68 -25.34
N PRO A 258 -35.28 14.11 -24.27
CA PRO A 258 -34.71 12.95 -23.58
C PRO A 258 -34.46 11.81 -24.56
N ARG A 259 -33.27 11.21 -24.49
CA ARG A 259 -32.96 9.99 -25.26
C ARG A 259 -33.14 8.78 -24.35
N ASN A 260 -33.72 7.68 -24.84
CA ASN A 260 -33.96 6.47 -24.04
C ASN A 260 -32.72 6.03 -23.23
N GLU A 261 -32.75 6.28 -21.92
CA GLU A 261 -31.58 6.20 -21.05
C GLU A 261 -31.39 4.79 -20.46
N LYS A 262 -30.18 4.24 -20.58
CA LYS A 262 -29.71 3.09 -19.78
C LYS A 262 -28.76 3.52 -18.64
N SER A 263 -28.46 4.82 -18.54
CA SER A 263 -27.42 5.44 -17.72
C SER A 263 -27.95 6.71 -17.05
N LYS A 264 -27.21 7.29 -16.10
CA LYS A 264 -27.53 8.54 -15.39
C LYS A 264 -26.34 9.51 -15.38
N ALA A 265 -25.64 9.60 -16.49
CA ALA A 265 -24.43 10.42 -16.62
C ALA A 265 -24.78 11.87 -16.99
N LYS A 266 -23.97 12.80 -16.47
CA LYS A 266 -23.99 14.24 -16.71
C LYS A 266 -22.56 14.75 -16.88
#